data_AF-A0A2K2D174-F1
#
_entry.id   AF-A0A2K2D174-F1
#
_cell.length_a   1.000
_cell.length_b   1.000
_cell.length_c   1.000
_cell.angle_alpha   90.00
_cell.angle_beta   90.00
_cell.angle_gamma   90.00
#
_symmetry.space_group_name_H-M   'P 1'
#
loop_
_entity.id
_entity.type
_entity.pdbx_description
1 polymer ?
#
loop_
_entity_poly.entity_id
_entity_poly.type
_entity_poly.pdbx_seq_one_letter_code
_entity_poly.pdbx_strand_id
1 'polypeptide(L)'
;MDCGVCKLCKHSDETILHALIECEHAKLFWAEAVLQRGIKLPRLHPASWAGDILQRDLLSKEDAAVAITVMWCIWSSRNNCLHGKEKFQPKRSLELVGELVSALELPASKQKAPAVKHVWRSRRMALLL
;
A
#
# COMPACT_ATOMS: atom_id res chain seq x y z
N MET A 1 -3.73 -25.10 -6.36
CA MET A 1 -4.04 -24.02 -5.41
C MET A 1 -5.34 -23.42 -5.92
N ASP A 2 -6.46 -23.74 -5.28
CA ASP A 2 -7.72 -23.09 -5.63
C ASP A 2 -7.67 -21.65 -5.12
N CYS A 3 -7.38 -20.71 -6.03
CA CYS A 3 -7.59 -19.30 -5.76
C CYS A 3 -9.10 -19.11 -5.64
N GLY A 4 -9.60 -18.85 -4.43
CA GLY A 4 -11.03 -18.64 -4.24
C GLY A 4 -11.54 -17.49 -5.12
N VAL A 5 -12.81 -17.53 -5.52
CA VAL A 5 -13.42 -16.44 -6.30
C VAL A 5 -13.51 -15.16 -5.46
N CYS A 6 -13.26 -14.01 -6.09
CA CYS A 6 -13.31 -12.71 -5.44
C CYS A 6 -14.64 -12.47 -4.75
N LYS A 7 -14.58 -12.17 -3.45
CA LYS A 7 -15.78 -12.07 -2.63
C LYS A 7 -16.61 -10.82 -2.90
N LEU A 8 -16.04 -9.80 -3.54
CA LEU A 8 -16.75 -8.56 -3.88
C LEU A 8 -17.37 -8.62 -5.27
N CYS A 9 -16.59 -8.89 -6.32
CA CYS A 9 -17.13 -8.91 -7.69
C CYS A 9 -17.75 -10.26 -8.07
N LYS A 10 -17.38 -11.38 -7.42
CA LYS A 10 -17.86 -12.74 -7.74
C LYS A 10 -17.55 -13.25 -9.17
N HIS A 11 -16.70 -12.56 -9.93
CA HIS A 11 -16.47 -12.87 -11.35
C HIS A 11 -15.07 -13.40 -11.70
N SER A 12 -14.07 -13.22 -10.83
CA SER A 12 -12.68 -13.59 -11.11
C SER A 12 -11.99 -14.15 -9.88
N ASP A 13 -10.89 -14.85 -10.10
CA ASP A 13 -10.04 -15.39 -9.04
C ASP A 13 -9.52 -14.28 -8.13
N GLU A 14 -9.55 -14.53 -6.82
CA GLU A 14 -9.02 -13.63 -5.81
C GLU A 14 -7.49 -13.67 -5.85
N THR A 15 -6.91 -12.61 -6.41
CA THR A 15 -5.47 -12.30 -6.36
C THR A 15 -5.28 -10.88 -5.85
N ILE A 16 -4.06 -10.53 -5.39
CA ILE A 16 -3.77 -9.15 -4.96
C ILE A 16 -3.90 -8.18 -6.14
N LEU A 17 -3.41 -8.59 -7.33
CA LEU A 17 -3.58 -7.81 -8.57
C LEU A 17 -5.06 -7.56 -8.84
N HIS A 18 -5.88 -8.62 -8.80
CA HIS A 18 -7.31 -8.47 -9.00
C HIS A 18 -7.92 -7.53 -7.96
N ALA A 19 -7.65 -7.77 -6.68
CA ALA A 19 -8.19 -7.01 -5.56
C ALA A 19 -7.90 -5.51 -5.64
N LEU A 20 -6.72 -5.11 -6.12
CA LEU A 20 -6.25 -3.73 -6.10
C LEU A 20 -6.35 -3.01 -7.46
N ILE A 21 -6.37 -3.75 -8.57
CA ILE A 21 -6.30 -3.16 -9.93
C ILE A 21 -7.52 -3.54 -10.77
N GLU A 22 -7.86 -4.83 -10.86
CA GLU A 22 -8.76 -5.32 -11.90
C GLU A 22 -10.22 -5.46 -11.45
N CYS A 23 -10.47 -5.60 -10.15
CA CYS A 23 -11.79 -5.77 -9.58
C CYS A 23 -12.69 -4.58 -9.89
N GLU A 24 -13.97 -4.82 -10.23
CA GLU A 24 -14.98 -3.77 -10.38
C GLU A 24 -15.03 -2.81 -9.18
N HIS A 25 -14.84 -3.34 -7.96
CA HIS A 25 -14.72 -2.52 -6.75
C HIS A 25 -13.52 -1.57 -6.81
N ALA A 26 -12.35 -2.06 -7.25
CA ALA A 26 -11.13 -1.27 -7.37
C ALA A 26 -11.24 -0.21 -8.49
N LYS A 27 -11.86 -0.57 -9.62
CA LYS A 27 -12.06 0.34 -10.76
C LYS A 27 -12.80 1.63 -10.38
N LEU A 28 -13.73 1.57 -9.42
CA LEU A 28 -14.41 2.77 -8.91
C LEU A 28 -13.46 3.76 -8.24
N PHE A 29 -12.49 3.27 -7.46
CA PHE A 29 -11.48 4.13 -6.82
C PHE A 29 -10.50 4.69 -7.85
N TRP A 30 -10.12 3.89 -8.85
CA TRP A 30 -9.25 4.35 -9.93
C TRP A 30 -9.92 5.41 -10.78
N ALA A 31 -11.21 5.28 -11.09
CA ALA A 31 -11.98 6.31 -11.79
C ALA A 31 -11.97 7.64 -11.00
N GLU A 32 -12.20 7.59 -9.69
CA GLU A 32 -12.16 8.80 -8.85
C GLU A 32 -10.75 9.38 -8.75
N ALA A 33 -9.71 8.54 -8.67
CA ALA A 33 -8.33 9.00 -8.64
C ALA A 33 -7.94 9.73 -9.94
N VAL A 34 -8.40 9.22 -11.10
CA VAL A 34 -8.23 9.91 -12.39
C VAL A 34 -8.93 11.26 -12.37
N LEU A 35 -10.18 11.32 -11.90
CA LEU A 35 -10.96 12.56 -11.87
C LEU A 35 -10.38 13.63 -10.93
N GLN A 36 -9.97 13.23 -9.72
CA GLN A 36 -9.54 14.16 -8.67
C GLN A 36 -8.05 14.51 -8.74
N ARG A 37 -7.22 13.58 -9.20
CA ARG A 37 -5.75 13.71 -9.16
C ARG A 37 -5.11 13.65 -10.54
N GLY A 38 -5.85 13.32 -11.59
CA GLY A 38 -5.30 13.21 -12.95
C GLY A 38 -4.32 12.06 -13.14
N ILE A 39 -4.23 11.13 -12.17
CA ILE A 39 -3.29 10.01 -12.24
C ILE A 39 -3.63 9.12 -13.43
N LYS A 40 -2.61 8.70 -14.17
CA LYS A 40 -2.73 7.73 -15.27
C LYS A 40 -2.01 6.46 -14.88
N LEU A 41 -2.76 5.44 -14.46
CA LEU A 41 -2.16 4.14 -14.17
C LEU A 41 -1.63 3.54 -15.48
N PRO A 42 -0.33 3.20 -15.57
CA PRO A 42 0.22 2.59 -16.77
C PRO A 42 -0.33 1.18 -16.94
N ARG A 43 -0.11 0.59 -18.11
CA ARG A 43 -0.39 -0.83 -18.32
C ARG A 43 0.59 -1.66 -17.50
N LEU A 44 0.13 -2.23 -16.39
CA LEU A 44 0.93 -3.05 -15.50
C LEU A 44 1.06 -4.47 -16.05
N HIS A 45 2.25 -5.05 -15.93
CA HIS A 45 2.50 -6.44 -16.30
C HIS A 45 2.02 -7.37 -15.16
N PRO A 46 1.20 -8.40 -15.44
CA PRO A 46 0.59 -9.22 -14.38
C PRO A 46 1.56 -9.85 -13.38
N ALA A 47 2.80 -10.15 -13.80
CA ALA A 47 3.82 -10.74 -12.92
C ALA A 47 4.70 -9.71 -12.18
N SER A 48 4.77 -8.47 -12.67
CA SER A 48 5.66 -7.43 -12.10
C SER A 48 4.93 -6.16 -11.68
N TRP A 49 3.60 -6.16 -11.70
CA TRP A 49 2.74 -4.99 -11.47
C TRP A 49 3.14 -4.15 -10.24
N ALA A 50 3.50 -4.81 -9.13
CA ALA A 50 3.92 -4.13 -7.91
C ALA A 50 5.24 -3.35 -8.09
N GLY A 51 6.17 -3.92 -8.85
CA GLY A 51 7.42 -3.25 -9.24
C GLY A 51 7.17 -2.13 -10.24
N ASP A 52 6.30 -2.36 -11.24
CA ASP A 52 5.95 -1.38 -12.26
C ASP A 52 5.39 -0.08 -11.63
N ILE A 53 4.66 -0.18 -10.52
CA ILE A 53 4.15 0.99 -9.77
C ILE A 53 5.27 1.86 -9.18
N LEU A 54 6.39 1.24 -8.82
CA LEU A 54 7.53 1.90 -8.18
C LEU A 54 8.59 2.37 -9.19
N GLN A 55 8.45 1.97 -10.46
CA GLN A 55 9.37 2.37 -11.52
C GLN A 55 9.14 3.80 -11.95
N ARG A 56 10.17 4.63 -11.79
CA ARG A 56 10.14 6.06 -12.14
C ARG A 56 9.89 6.33 -13.62
N ASP A 57 10.25 5.37 -14.47
CA ASP A 57 10.03 5.44 -15.92
C ASP A 57 8.56 5.25 -16.30
N LEU A 58 7.76 4.65 -15.41
CA LEU A 58 6.32 4.40 -15.62
C LEU A 58 5.44 5.38 -14.85
N LEU A 59 5.83 5.75 -13.62
CA LEU A 59 5.11 6.68 -12.76
C LEU A 59 6.09 7.67 -12.12
N SER A 60 5.70 8.94 -12.06
CA SER A 60 6.41 9.93 -11.26
C SER A 60 6.39 9.52 -9.78
N LYS A 61 7.28 10.10 -8.96
CA LYS A 61 7.30 9.80 -7.52
C LYS A 61 5.95 10.19 -6.88
N GLU A 62 5.40 11.30 -7.34
CA GLU A 62 4.12 11.86 -6.91
C GLU A 62 2.96 10.93 -7.31
N ASP A 63 2.91 10.48 -8.56
CA ASP A 63 1.88 9.55 -9.03
C ASP A 63 2.00 8.17 -8.37
N ALA A 64 3.21 7.68 -8.13
CA ALA A 64 3.42 6.43 -7.40
C ALA A 64 2.89 6.55 -5.95
N ALA A 65 3.09 7.68 -5.28
CA ALA A 65 2.54 7.92 -3.94
C ALA A 65 1.01 7.96 -3.96
N VAL A 66 0.40 8.59 -4.97
CA VAL A 66 -1.06 8.59 -5.16
C VAL A 66 -1.55 7.15 -5.43
N ALA A 67 -0.89 6.40 -6.31
CA ALA A 67 -1.26 5.02 -6.63
C ALA A 67 -1.25 4.11 -5.39
N ILE A 68 -0.18 4.17 -4.58
CA ILE A 68 -0.06 3.40 -3.34
C ILE A 68 -1.16 3.79 -2.34
N THR A 69 -1.46 5.08 -2.24
CA THR A 69 -2.53 5.58 -1.37
C THR A 69 -3.90 5.06 -1.80
N VAL A 70 -4.19 5.07 -3.11
CA VAL A 70 -5.42 4.52 -3.68
C VAL A 70 -5.53 3.02 -3.41
N MET A 71 -4.45 2.26 -3.59
CA MET A 71 -4.41 0.83 -3.26
C MET A 71 -4.69 0.55 -1.79
N TRP A 72 -4.15 1.38 -0.88
CA TRP A 72 -4.44 1.28 0.54
C TRP A 72 -5.92 1.56 0.85
N CYS A 73 -6.52 2.57 0.22
CA CYS A 73 -7.95 2.87 0.34
C CYS A 73 -8.82 1.71 -0.16
N ILE A 74 -8.48 1.13 -1.31
CA ILE A 74 -9.16 -0.05 -1.87
C ILE A 74 -9.07 -1.20 -0.88
N TRP A 75 -7.87 -1.55 -0.41
CA TRP A 75 -7.67 -2.64 0.55
C TRP A 75 -8.46 -2.42 1.85
N SER A 76 -8.44 -1.20 2.38
CA SER A 76 -9.19 -0.83 3.60
C SER A 76 -10.69 -0.96 3.40
N SER A 77 -11.21 -0.48 2.26
CA SER A 77 -12.61 -0.65 1.88
C SER A 77 -12.99 -2.12 1.75
N ARG A 78 -12.16 -2.94 1.08
CA ARG A 78 -12.36 -4.39 0.97
C ARG A 78 -12.41 -5.06 2.33
N ASN A 79 -11.46 -4.76 3.23
CA ASN A 79 -11.42 -5.33 4.58
C ASN A 79 -12.70 -5.00 5.36
N ASN A 80 -13.20 -3.77 5.25
CA ASN A 80 -14.45 -3.37 5.87
C ASN A 80 -15.65 -4.17 5.32
N CYS A 81 -15.74 -4.33 4.00
CA CYS A 81 -16.82 -5.10 3.37
C CYS A 81 -16.77 -6.60 3.70
N LEU A 82 -15.59 -7.20 3.80
CA LEU A 82 -15.42 -8.65 3.94
C LEU A 82 -15.42 -9.14 5.38
N HIS A 83 -14.97 -8.32 6.32
CA HIS A 83 -14.89 -8.72 7.73
C HIS A 83 -16.01 -8.17 8.59
N GLY A 84 -16.94 -7.39 8.02
CA GLY A 84 -18.19 -6.98 8.67
C GLY A 84 -18.02 -6.44 10.08
N LYS A 85 -16.85 -5.88 10.44
CA LYS A 85 -16.60 -5.45 11.82
C LYS A 85 -17.40 -4.20 12.12
N GLU A 86 -18.14 -4.29 13.22
CA GLU A 86 -18.92 -3.24 13.86
C GLU A 86 -18.17 -1.91 13.94
N LYS A 87 -18.89 -0.86 13.55
CA LYS A 87 -18.59 0.57 13.68
C LYS A 87 -17.22 0.96 13.13
N PHE A 88 -17.23 1.47 11.90
CA PHE A 88 -16.39 2.64 11.56
C PHE A 88 -16.41 3.58 12.77
N GLN A 89 -15.26 3.80 13.40
CA GLN A 89 -15.11 4.73 14.51
C GLN A 89 -14.43 5.98 13.95
N PRO A 90 -15.18 7.00 13.51
CA PRO A 90 -14.63 8.23 12.93
C PRO A 90 -13.50 8.81 13.78
N LYS A 91 -13.62 8.67 15.10
CA LYS A 91 -12.60 9.07 16.08
C LYS A 91 -11.25 8.37 15.84
N ARG A 92 -11.22 7.05 15.72
CA ARG A 92 -9.98 6.29 15.51
C ARG A 92 -9.36 6.58 14.14
N SER A 93 -10.19 6.78 13.13
CA SER A 93 -9.74 7.17 11.80
C SER A 93 -9.11 8.57 11.80
N LEU A 94 -9.71 9.53 12.51
CA LEU A 94 -9.15 10.89 12.65
C LEU A 94 -7.88 10.92 13.50
N GLU A 95 -7.78 10.10 14.56
CA GLU A 95 -6.55 9.90 15.32
C GLU A 95 -5.41 9.39 14.43
N LEU A 96 -5.67 8.36 13.62
CA LEU A 96 -4.68 7.81 12.69
C LEU A 96 -4.27 8.81 11.60
N VAL A 97 -5.19 9.62 11.09
CA VAL A 97 -4.86 10.70 10.13
C VAL A 97 -3.95 11.74 10.79
N GLY A 98 -4.23 12.13 12.03
CA GLY A 98 -3.37 13.05 12.79
C GLY A 98 -1.98 12.49 13.05
N GLU A 99 -1.88 11.21 13.44
CA GLU A 99 -0.61 10.50 13.62
C GLU A 99 0.20 10.45 12.31
N LEU A 100 -0.46 10.16 11.19
CA LEU A 100 0.17 10.09 9.87
C LEU A 100 0.62 11.46 9.35
N VAL A 101 -0.22 12.49 9.46
CA VAL A 101 0.14 13.87 9.08
C VAL A 101 1.32 14.35 9.92
N SER A 102 1.29 14.11 11.24
CA SER A 102 2.40 14.46 12.13
C SER A 102 3.70 13.72 11.78
N ALA A 103 3.60 12.46 11.37
CA ALA A 103 4.76 11.68 10.92
C ALA A 103 5.32 12.19 9.57
N LEU A 104 4.47 12.76 8.71
CA LEU A 104 4.86 13.38 7.44
C LEU A 104 5.41 14.80 7.62
N GLU A 105 4.93 15.53 8.64
CA GLU A 105 5.37 16.88 9.01
C GLU A 105 6.64 16.90 9.85
N LEU A 106 7.31 15.76 10.08
CA LEU A 106 8.67 15.76 10.62
C LEU A 106 9.52 16.71 9.74
N PRO A 107 10.03 17.83 10.29
CA PRO A 107 10.97 18.64 9.53
C PRO A 107 12.15 17.74 9.19
N ALA A 108 12.60 17.77 7.94
CA ALA A 108 13.78 17.06 7.48
C ALA A 108 14.89 17.26 8.52
N SER A 109 15.13 16.24 9.34
CA SER A 109 16.11 16.28 10.41
C SER A 109 17.47 16.43 9.75
N LYS A 110 17.97 17.66 9.69
CA LYS A 110 19.39 17.95 9.54
C LYS A 110 20.09 17.66 10.87
N GLN A 111 19.98 16.44 11.38
CA GLN A 111 20.92 15.96 12.38
C GLN A 111 21.93 15.10 11.64
N LYS A 112 23.16 15.62 11.52
CA LYS A 112 24.32 14.76 11.23
C LYS A 112 24.33 13.71 12.34
N ALA A 113 23.95 12.49 12.03
CA ALA A 113 24.16 11.37 12.93
C ALA A 113 25.66 11.36 13.31
N PRO A 114 26.02 11.31 14.60
CA PRO A 114 27.42 11.12 14.97
C PRO A 114 27.90 9.81 14.34
N ALA A 115 29.12 9.79 13.83
CA ALA A 115 29.70 8.62 13.17
C ALA A 115 29.77 7.45 14.17
N VAL A 116 28.74 6.60 14.18
CA VAL A 116 28.73 5.36 14.94
C VAL A 116 29.64 4.38 14.22
N LYS A 117 30.80 4.09 14.82
CA LYS A 117 31.63 2.97 14.38
C LYS A 117 30.86 1.68 14.68
N HIS A 118 30.23 1.11 13.66
CA HIS A 118 29.63 -0.22 13.77
C HIS A 118 30.75 -1.26 13.92
N VAL A 119 30.96 -1.74 15.15
CA VAL A 119 31.75 -2.94 15.40
C VAL A 119 30.81 -4.14 15.23
N TRP A 120 30.97 -4.88 14.14
CA TRP A 120 30.28 -6.14 13.95
C TRP A 120 30.77 -7.16 14.98
N ARG A 121 29.95 -7.47 15.99
CA ARG A 121 30.17 -8.66 16.83
C ARG A 121 29.60 -9.87 16.11
N SER A 122 30.47 -10.60 15.42
CA SER A 122 30.18 -11.95 14.95
C SER A 122 29.86 -12.84 16.16
N ARG A 123 28.59 -13.25 16.30
CA ARG A 123 28.21 -14.28 17.27
C ARG A 123 28.79 -15.61 16.79
N ARG A 124 29.89 -16.06 17.41
CA ARG A 124 30.29 -17.48 17.31
C ARG A 124 29.14 -18.31 17.89
N MET A 125 28.57 -19.18 17.07
CA MET A 125 27.66 -20.22 17.54
C MET A 125 28.46 -21.17 18.44
N ALA A 126 28.22 -21.10 19.75
CA ALA A 126 28.64 -22.16 20.65
C ALA A 126 27.61 -23.31 20.51
N LEU A 127 27.98 -24.31 19.72
CA LEU A 127 27.48 -25.67 19.90
C LEU A 127 27.88 -26.09 21.32
N LEU A 128 26.89 -26.40 22.15
CA LEU A 128 27.10 -27.15 23.39
C LEU A 128 26.54 -28.55 23.15
N LEU A 129 27.48 -29.49 23.08
CA LEU A 129 27.31 -30.91 23.38
C LEU A 129 26.77 -31.07 24.82
#